data_AF-A0A8K0TC16-F1
#
_entry.id   AF-A0A8K0TC16-F1
#
_cell.length_a   1.000
_cell.length_b   1.000
_cell.length_c   1.000
_cell.angle_alpha   90.00
_cell.angle_beta   90.00
_cell.angle_gamma   90.00
#
_symmetry.space_group_name_H-M   'P 1'
#
loop_
_entity.id
_entity.type
_entity.pdbx_description
1 polymer ?
#
loop_
_entity_poly.entity_id
_entity_poly.type
_entity_poly.pdbx_seq_one_letter_code
_entity_poly.pdbx_strand_id
1 'polypeptide(L)'
;MASGLFVDPTTLLRVAPLVSSSAAVWFCYDQWMYYGTFLHRDVRQKTNDILPAYWNAHISKGLAGIFSLYGLSAATGLANALSRGGRPAAPGSRWYLAGACLSVAHFVFVPWVAEEIRAMVHDGNAVESQARWMRFHLTRTFTVDIPGWVCFGLAVLHSVHAI
;
A
#
# COMPACT_ATOMS: atom_id res chain seq x y z
N MET A 1 35.38 -4.67 -14.43
CA MET A 1 34.88 -4.19 -15.74
C MET A 1 33.54 -3.51 -15.49
N ALA A 2 33.53 -2.19 -15.64
CA ALA A 2 32.35 -1.35 -15.40
C ALA A 2 31.36 -1.54 -16.56
N SER A 3 30.26 -2.26 -16.32
CA SER A 3 29.09 -2.15 -17.19
C SER A 3 28.49 -0.76 -16.95
N GLY A 4 28.52 0.10 -17.97
CA GLY A 4 27.97 1.46 -17.96
C GLY A 4 26.44 1.54 -17.85
N LEU A 5 25.83 0.77 -16.95
CA LEU A 5 24.47 1.02 -16.50
C LEU A 5 24.53 2.17 -15.50
N PHE A 6 23.82 3.26 -15.76
CA PHE A 6 23.67 4.39 -14.84
C PHE A 6 23.12 3.98 -13.45
N VAL A 7 22.60 2.74 -13.30
CA VAL A 7 22.08 2.16 -12.05
C VAL A 7 22.45 0.68 -11.96
N ASP A 8 23.06 0.24 -10.84
CA ASP A 8 23.28 -1.19 -10.56
C ASP A 8 21.94 -1.93 -10.38
N PRO A 9 21.63 -2.95 -11.22
CA PRO A 9 20.38 -3.69 -11.13
C PRO A 9 20.14 -4.35 -9.76
N THR A 10 21.20 -4.72 -9.04
CA THR A 10 21.08 -5.32 -7.72
C THR A 10 20.64 -4.29 -6.68
N THR A 11 21.25 -3.11 -6.71
CA THR A 11 20.85 -1.96 -5.90
C THR A 11 19.41 -1.55 -6.21
N LEU A 12 19.03 -1.49 -7.50
CA LEU A 12 17.66 -1.18 -7.90
C LEU A 12 16.65 -2.18 -7.30
N LEU A 13 16.94 -3.49 -7.40
CA LEU A 13 16.09 -4.52 -6.80
C LEU A 13 15.98 -4.37 -5.28
N ARG A 14 17.08 -4.06 -4.59
CA ARG A 14 17.10 -3.85 -3.13
C ARG A 14 16.26 -2.67 -2.68
N VAL A 15 16.28 -1.57 -3.44
CA VAL A 15 15.57 -0.33 -3.09
C VAL A 15 14.11 -0.33 -3.55
N ALA A 16 13.78 -1.09 -4.60
CA ALA A 16 12.42 -1.18 -5.17
C ALA A 16 11.28 -1.40 -4.15
N PRO A 17 11.36 -2.34 -3.18
CA PRO A 17 10.27 -2.53 -2.22
C PRO A 17 10.09 -1.34 -1.27
N LEU A 18 11.17 -0.63 -0.91
CA LEU A 18 11.06 0.59 -0.12
C LEU A 18 10.41 1.73 -0.90
N VAL A 19 10.78 1.92 -2.17
CA VAL A 19 10.20 2.97 -3.02
C VAL A 19 8.70 2.73 -3.26
N SER A 20 8.36 1.51 -3.65
CA SER A 20 6.96 1.13 -3.91
C SER A 20 6.10 1.18 -2.65
N SER A 21 6.60 0.74 -1.49
CA SER A 21 5.89 0.87 -0.22
C SER A 21 5.80 2.32 0.29
N SER A 22 6.79 3.17 0.01
CA SER A 22 6.71 4.61 0.32
C SER A 22 5.58 5.27 -0.48
N ALA A 23 5.45 4.93 -1.76
CA ALA A 23 4.32 5.37 -2.59
C ALA A 23 2.99 4.80 -2.09
N ALA A 24 2.96 3.56 -1.58
CA ALA A 24 1.77 2.97 -0.97
C ALA A 24 1.34 3.71 0.31
N VAL A 25 2.28 4.04 1.20
CA VAL A 25 2.01 4.82 2.42
C VAL A 25 1.54 6.23 2.07
N TRP A 26 2.15 6.87 1.07
CA TRP A 26 1.68 8.17 0.57
C TRP A 26 0.26 8.08 0.01
N PHE A 27 -0.05 7.01 -0.75
CA PHE A 27 -1.39 6.75 -1.23
C PHE A 27 -2.39 6.53 -0.08
N CYS A 28 -1.98 5.90 1.02
CA CYS A 28 -2.82 5.81 2.22
C CYS A 28 -3.08 7.20 2.83
N TYR A 29 -2.05 8.03 2.95
CA TYR A 29 -2.21 9.40 3.45
C TYR A 29 -3.15 10.23 2.56
N ASP A 30 -3.00 10.12 1.24
CA ASP A 30 -3.87 10.75 0.25
C ASP A 30 -5.34 10.32 0.44
N GLN A 31 -5.58 9.00 0.53
CA GLN A 31 -6.90 8.46 0.80
C GLN A 31 -7.48 9.00 2.11
N TRP A 32 -6.73 8.99 3.21
CA TRP A 32 -7.19 9.57 4.48
C TRP A 32 -7.57 11.06 4.33
N MET A 33 -6.72 11.85 3.68
CA MET A 33 -6.95 13.27 3.49
C MET A 33 -8.22 13.52 2.67
N TYR A 34 -8.31 12.95 1.47
CA TYR A 34 -9.43 13.20 0.56
C TYR A 34 -10.73 12.57 1.06
N TYR A 35 -10.70 11.32 1.50
CA TYR A 35 -11.91 10.63 1.94
C TYR A 35 -12.43 11.14 3.28
N GLY A 36 -11.54 11.66 4.13
CA GLY A 36 -11.91 12.36 5.36
C GLY A 36 -12.72 13.63 5.09
N THR A 37 -12.48 14.33 3.97
CA THR A 37 -13.25 15.55 3.64
C THR A 37 -14.74 15.28 3.48
N PHE A 38 -15.13 14.12 2.96
CA PHE A 38 -16.55 13.72 2.82
C PHE A 38 -17.27 13.57 4.15
N LEU A 39 -16.54 13.45 5.27
CA LEU A 39 -17.09 13.38 6.61
C LEU A 39 -17.15 14.75 7.31
N HIS A 40 -16.62 15.80 6.69
CA HIS A 40 -16.65 17.15 7.27
C HIS A 40 -18.09 17.65 7.38
N ARG A 41 -18.42 18.27 8.52
CA ARG A 41 -19.80 18.67 8.86
C ARG A 41 -20.44 19.58 7.79
N ASP A 42 -19.64 20.44 7.17
CA ASP A 42 -20.11 21.43 6.18
C ASP A 42 -20.52 20.79 4.84
N VAL A 43 -20.00 19.60 4.52
CA VAL A 43 -20.31 18.89 3.26
C VAL A 43 -21.13 17.62 3.47
N ARG A 44 -21.25 17.15 4.72
CA ARG A 44 -21.89 15.88 5.10
C ARG A 44 -23.29 15.69 4.50
N GLN A 45 -24.10 16.74 4.44
CA GLN A 45 -25.45 16.67 3.84
C GLN A 45 -25.40 16.34 2.34
N LYS A 46 -24.44 16.92 1.61
CA LYS A 46 -24.25 16.71 0.17
C LYS A 46 -23.51 15.41 -0.14
N THR A 47 -22.75 14.89 0.82
CA THR A 47 -21.96 13.66 0.65
C THR A 47 -22.83 12.47 0.26
N ASN A 48 -24.04 12.33 0.82
CA ASN A 48 -24.92 11.20 0.48
C ASN A 48 -25.28 11.14 -1.01
N ASP A 49 -25.35 12.30 -1.68
CA ASP A 49 -25.70 12.37 -3.11
C ASP A 49 -24.47 12.17 -4.02
N ILE A 50 -23.30 12.65 -3.58
CA ILE A 50 -22.08 12.69 -4.39
C ILE A 50 -21.26 11.39 -4.27
N LEU A 51 -21.17 10.85 -3.06
CA LEU A 51 -20.25 9.79 -2.71
C LEU A 51 -20.48 8.47 -3.48
N PRO A 52 -21.72 8.03 -3.78
CA PRO A 52 -21.95 6.84 -4.59
C PRO A 52 -21.35 6.97 -6.01
N ALA A 53 -21.58 8.09 -6.67
CA ALA A 53 -21.06 8.35 -8.01
C ALA A 53 -19.53 8.47 -8.02
N TYR A 54 -18.98 9.13 -6.99
CA TYR A 54 -17.54 9.24 -6.81
C TYR A 54 -16.88 7.86 -6.68
N TRP A 55 -17.38 6.98 -5.79
CA TRP A 55 -16.82 5.64 -5.60
C TRP A 55 -16.92 4.78 -6.86
N ASN A 56 -18.04 4.82 -7.57
CA ASN A 56 -18.21 4.11 -8.84
C ASN A 56 -17.17 4.52 -9.89
N ALA A 57 -16.85 5.82 -9.99
CA ALA A 57 -15.85 6.32 -10.92
C ALA A 57 -14.39 6.05 -10.45
N HIS A 58 -14.18 5.97 -9.14
CA HIS A 58 -12.86 5.86 -8.54
C HIS A 58 -12.36 4.41 -8.38
N ILE A 59 -13.24 3.47 -8.06
CA ILE A 59 -12.87 2.14 -7.54
C ILE A 59 -11.90 1.38 -8.45
N SER A 60 -12.11 1.36 -9.77
CA SER A 60 -11.26 0.62 -10.71
C SER A 60 -9.84 1.18 -10.76
N LYS A 61 -9.70 2.51 -10.73
CA LYS A 61 -8.40 3.20 -10.71
C LYS A 61 -7.69 2.99 -9.39
N GLY A 62 -8.43 3.07 -8.28
CA GLY A 62 -7.91 2.81 -6.94
C GLY A 62 -7.38 1.38 -6.81
N LEU A 63 -8.13 0.38 -7.30
CA LEU A 63 -7.70 -1.02 -7.31
C LEU A 63 -6.43 -1.23 -8.14
N ALA A 64 -6.34 -0.64 -9.33
CA ALA A 64 -5.13 -0.72 -10.15
C ALA A 64 -3.89 -0.16 -9.41
N GLY A 65 -4.04 0.96 -8.71
CA GLY A 65 -2.99 1.54 -7.86
C GLY A 65 -2.58 0.59 -6.73
N ILE A 66 -3.55 0.05 -5.99
CA ILE A 66 -3.31 -0.88 -4.88
C ILE A 66 -2.57 -2.14 -5.36
N PHE A 67 -3.08 -2.83 -6.38
CA PHE A 67 -2.43 -4.04 -6.89
C PHE A 67 -1.03 -3.77 -7.43
N SER A 68 -0.81 -2.62 -8.07
CA SER A 68 0.52 -2.25 -8.57
C SER A 68 1.50 -2.01 -7.41
N LEU A 69 1.13 -1.19 -6.43
CA LEU A 69 2.04 -0.79 -5.35
C LEU A 69 2.34 -1.95 -4.39
N TYR A 70 1.30 -2.63 -3.89
CA TYR A 70 1.47 -3.74 -2.94
C TYR A 70 1.99 -5.00 -3.63
N GLY A 71 1.58 -5.25 -4.88
CA GLY A 71 2.11 -6.35 -5.68
C GLY A 71 3.61 -6.17 -5.97
N LEU A 72 4.02 -4.97 -6.38
CA LEU A 72 5.44 -4.67 -6.61
C LEU A 72 6.26 -4.75 -5.32
N SER A 73 5.75 -4.20 -4.21
CA SER A 73 6.40 -4.27 -2.89
C SER A 73 6.61 -5.72 -2.44
N ALA A 74 5.57 -6.55 -2.52
CA ALA A 74 5.62 -7.95 -2.14
C ALA A 74 6.55 -8.76 -3.06
N ALA A 75 6.43 -8.58 -4.38
CA ALA A 75 7.23 -9.33 -5.35
C ALA A 75 8.74 -9.01 -5.22
N THR A 76 9.10 -7.73 -5.13
CA THR A 76 10.49 -7.32 -5.00
C THR A 76 11.05 -7.61 -3.60
N GLY A 77 10.23 -7.51 -2.56
CA GLY A 77 10.59 -7.97 -1.21
C GLY A 77 10.92 -9.47 -1.19
N LEU A 78 10.04 -10.33 -1.72
CA LEU A 78 10.29 -11.76 -1.83
C LEU A 78 11.52 -12.08 -2.70
N ALA A 79 11.74 -11.33 -3.78
CA ALA A 79 12.92 -11.51 -4.63
C ALA A 79 14.23 -11.22 -3.89
N ASN A 80 14.25 -10.25 -2.96
CA ASN A 80 15.43 -9.98 -2.13
C ASN A 80 15.56 -10.95 -0.94
N ALA A 81 14.44 -11.44 -0.40
CA ALA A 81 14.42 -12.33 0.75
C ALA A 81 14.88 -13.76 0.43
N LEU A 82 14.62 -14.23 -0.79
CA LEU A 82 14.85 -15.62 -1.19
C LEU A 82 16.17 -15.79 -1.93
N SER A 83 16.95 -16.82 -1.55
CA SER A 83 18.08 -17.28 -2.36
C SER A 83 17.56 -17.96 -3.63
N ARG A 84 17.88 -17.44 -4.83
CA ARG A 84 17.42 -17.99 -6.12
C ARG A 84 18.56 -18.06 -7.12
N GLY A 85 18.63 -19.17 -7.87
CA GLY A 85 19.55 -19.33 -9.00
C GLY A 85 21.03 -19.18 -8.63
N GLY A 86 21.44 -19.71 -7.48
CA GLY A 86 22.83 -19.60 -6.99
C GLY A 86 23.19 -18.26 -6.35
N ARG A 87 22.28 -17.28 -6.30
CA ARG A 87 22.48 -16.01 -5.59
C ARG A 87 22.04 -16.15 -4.13
N PRO A 88 22.86 -15.73 -3.15
CA PRO A 88 22.43 -15.71 -1.76
C PRO A 88 21.35 -14.64 -1.55
N ALA A 89 20.48 -14.87 -0.57
CA ALA A 89 19.53 -13.87 -0.09
C ALA A 89 20.25 -12.57 0.32
N ALA A 90 19.55 -11.44 0.21
CA ALA A 90 20.11 -10.14 0.56
C ALA A 90 20.44 -10.05 2.07
N PRO A 91 21.46 -9.27 2.47
CA PRO A 91 21.65 -8.89 3.87
C PRO A 91 20.38 -8.20 4.41
N GLY A 92 19.81 -8.70 5.50
CA GLY A 92 18.50 -8.23 5.97
C GLY A 92 17.29 -8.92 5.32
N SER A 93 17.47 -10.10 4.70
CA SER A 93 16.42 -10.95 4.11
C SER A 93 15.16 -11.12 4.97
N ARG A 94 15.32 -11.27 6.30
CA ARG A 94 14.18 -11.35 7.24
C ARG A 94 13.28 -10.13 7.20
N TRP A 95 13.85 -8.93 7.00
CA TRP A 95 13.11 -7.67 6.94
C TRP A 95 12.40 -7.52 5.60
N TYR A 96 13.02 -7.94 4.50
CA TYR A 96 12.32 -8.04 3.22
C TYR A 96 11.15 -9.03 3.27
N LEU A 97 11.34 -10.20 3.90
CA LEU A 97 10.28 -11.19 4.04
C LEU A 97 9.12 -10.65 4.89
N ALA A 98 9.43 -10.04 6.05
CA ALA A 98 8.42 -9.43 6.91
C ALA A 98 7.65 -8.32 6.18
N GLY A 99 8.34 -7.41 5.49
CA GLY A 99 7.71 -6.35 4.70
C GLY A 99 6.83 -6.90 3.57
N ALA A 100 7.27 -7.97 2.90
CA ALA A 100 6.48 -8.62 1.86
C ALA A 100 5.22 -9.30 2.42
N CYS A 101 5.34 -10.01 3.54
CA CYS A 101 4.19 -10.60 4.23
C CYS A 101 3.19 -9.53 4.67
N LEU A 102 3.65 -8.40 5.21
CA LEU A 102 2.79 -7.28 5.60
C LEU A 102 2.12 -6.61 4.38
N SER A 103 2.85 -6.50 3.27
CA SER A 103 2.29 -6.00 2.00
C SER A 103 1.18 -6.91 1.46
N VAL A 104 1.30 -8.23 1.62
CA VAL A 104 0.22 -9.17 1.29
C VAL A 104 -0.91 -9.08 2.33
N ALA A 105 -0.59 -8.90 3.61
CA ALA A 105 -1.57 -8.78 4.69
C ALA A 105 -2.50 -7.57 4.51
N HIS A 106 -2.11 -6.54 3.74
CA HIS A 106 -3.00 -5.48 3.28
C HIS A 106 -4.34 -6.02 2.75
N PHE A 107 -4.28 -7.11 1.97
CA PHE A 107 -5.45 -7.68 1.31
C PHE A 107 -6.37 -8.46 2.26
N VAL A 108 -5.95 -8.73 3.49
CA VAL A 108 -6.84 -9.30 4.52
C VAL A 108 -8.03 -8.38 4.76
N PHE A 109 -7.84 -7.07 4.66
CA PHE A 109 -8.90 -6.07 4.92
C PHE A 109 -9.94 -5.96 3.78
N VAL A 110 -9.75 -6.63 2.64
CA VAL A 110 -10.62 -6.52 1.46
C VAL A 110 -12.10 -6.79 1.76
N PRO A 111 -12.50 -7.84 2.50
CA PRO A 111 -13.92 -8.12 2.75
C PRO A 111 -14.64 -6.94 3.43
N TRP A 112 -14.06 -6.38 4.48
CA TRP A 112 -14.61 -5.25 5.23
C TRP A 112 -14.64 -3.97 4.39
N VAL A 113 -13.56 -3.69 3.66
CA VAL A 113 -13.47 -2.50 2.78
C VAL A 113 -14.48 -2.58 1.63
N ALA A 114 -14.60 -3.74 0.99
CA ALA A 114 -15.51 -3.95 -0.13
C ALA A 114 -16.98 -3.87 0.30
N GLU A 115 -17.30 -4.39 1.49
CA GLU A 115 -18.65 -4.28 2.06
C GLU A 115 -19.07 -2.83 2.25
N GLU A 116 -18.20 -1.99 2.83
CA GLU A 116 -18.52 -0.58 3.03
C GLU A 116 -18.64 0.18 1.70
N ILE A 117 -17.81 -0.13 0.69
CA ILE A 117 -17.95 0.46 -0.63
C ILE A 117 -19.29 0.08 -1.27
N ARG A 118 -19.68 -1.20 -1.20
CA ARG A 118 -20.98 -1.67 -1.69
C ARG A 118 -22.13 -0.92 -0.99
N ALA A 119 -22.06 -0.78 0.33
CA ALA A 119 -23.08 -0.06 1.09
C ALA A 119 -23.14 1.42 0.70
N MET A 120 -21.99 2.08 0.49
CA MET A 120 -21.94 3.45 0.00
C MET A 120 -22.59 3.62 -1.37
N VAL A 121 -22.41 2.65 -2.27
CA VAL A 121 -22.92 2.73 -3.64
C VAL A 121 -24.40 2.37 -3.73
N HIS A 122 -24.88 1.43 -2.92
CA HIS A 122 -26.20 0.80 -3.12
C HIS A 122 -27.21 0.98 -1.99
N ASP A 123 -26.77 1.21 -0.75
CA ASP A 123 -27.64 1.08 0.44
C ASP A 123 -28.10 2.44 1.01
N GLY A 124 -27.78 3.56 0.34
CA GLY A 124 -28.26 4.91 0.69
C GLY A 124 -27.73 5.48 2.00
N ASN A 125 -26.75 4.83 2.63
CA ASN A 125 -26.15 5.21 3.92
C ASN A 125 -24.69 5.67 3.78
N ALA A 126 -24.37 6.38 2.70
CA ALA A 126 -23.00 6.57 2.23
C ALA A 126 -22.07 7.23 3.26
N VAL A 127 -22.53 8.24 3.99
CA VAL A 127 -21.71 8.91 5.02
C VAL A 127 -21.31 7.97 6.17
N GLU A 128 -22.24 7.14 6.63
CA GLU A 128 -21.97 6.23 7.75
C GLU A 128 -21.01 5.12 7.31
N SER A 129 -21.24 4.56 6.12
CA SER A 129 -20.37 3.55 5.52
C SER A 129 -18.98 4.12 5.21
N GLN A 130 -18.87 5.38 4.79
CA GLN A 130 -17.59 6.09 4.64
C GLN A 130 -16.84 6.21 5.96
N ALA A 131 -17.52 6.50 7.06
CA ALA A 131 -16.90 6.60 8.38
C ALA A 131 -16.34 5.24 8.85
N ARG A 132 -17.07 4.14 8.59
CA ARG A 132 -16.58 2.79 8.87
C ARG A 132 -15.42 2.40 7.95
N TRP A 133 -15.51 2.71 6.65
CA TRP A 133 -14.42 2.52 5.69
C TRP A 133 -13.14 3.20 6.18
N MET A 134 -13.25 4.45 6.67
CA MET A 134 -12.12 5.21 7.22
C MET A 134 -11.46 4.52 8.41
N ARG A 135 -12.25 3.88 9.29
CA ARG A 135 -11.72 3.12 10.43
C ARG A 135 -10.93 1.90 9.96
N PHE A 136 -11.46 1.12 9.02
CA PHE A 136 -10.73 -0.02 8.45
C PHE A 136 -9.47 0.41 7.71
N HIS A 137 -9.56 1.48 6.93
CA HIS A 137 -8.43 2.09 6.25
C HIS A 137 -7.30 2.47 7.22
N LEU A 138 -7.60 3.25 8.26
CA LEU A 138 -6.60 3.65 9.24
C LEU A 138 -6.03 2.45 10.00
N THR A 139 -6.88 1.49 10.38
CA THR A 139 -6.44 0.27 11.05
C THR A 139 -5.44 -0.48 10.19
N ARG A 140 -5.77 -0.72 8.92
CA ARG A 140 -4.87 -1.36 7.95
C ARG A 140 -3.57 -0.56 7.79
N THR A 141 -3.66 0.75 7.64
CA THR A 141 -2.48 1.60 7.44
C THR A 141 -1.51 1.54 8.63
N PHE A 142 -2.00 1.59 9.86
CA PHE A 142 -1.13 1.53 11.04
C PHE A 142 -0.68 0.12 11.41
N THR A 143 -1.42 -0.93 11.04
CA THR A 143 -1.10 -2.30 11.43
C THR A 143 -0.28 -3.06 10.40
N VAL A 144 -0.42 -2.75 9.10
CA VAL A 144 0.28 -3.48 8.04
C VAL A 144 1.03 -2.57 7.06
N ASP A 145 0.48 -1.43 6.64
CA ASP A 145 1.11 -0.62 5.58
C ASP A 145 2.38 0.10 6.11
N ILE A 146 2.26 0.85 7.21
CA ILE A 146 3.40 1.53 7.85
C ILE A 146 4.42 0.53 8.40
N PRO A 147 4.04 -0.52 9.15
CA PRO A 147 5.00 -1.53 9.59
C PRO A 147 5.73 -2.23 8.43
N GLY A 148 5.03 -2.51 7.32
CA GLY A 148 5.64 -3.09 6.12
C GLY A 148 6.69 -2.16 5.50
N TRP A 149 6.36 -0.87 5.38
CA TRP A 149 7.29 0.17 4.93
C TRP A 149 8.52 0.29 5.84
N VAL A 150 8.35 0.28 7.17
CA VAL A 150 9.46 0.29 8.13
C VAL A 150 10.35 -0.94 7.95
N CYS A 151 9.77 -2.13 7.77
CA CYS A 151 10.54 -3.35 7.50
C CYS A 151 11.39 -3.20 6.24
N PHE A 152 10.85 -2.65 5.15
CA PHE A 152 11.63 -2.41 3.94
C PHE A 152 12.71 -1.34 4.13
N GLY A 153 12.47 -0.32 4.94
CA GLY A 153 13.50 0.67 5.32
C GLY A 153 14.69 0.01 6.01
N LEU A 154 14.42 -0.82 7.02
CA LEU A 154 15.46 -1.61 7.71
C LEU A 154 16.16 -2.57 6.75
N ALA A 155 15.43 -3.22 5.85
CA ALA A 155 16.00 -4.12 4.86
C ALA A 155 17.02 -3.40 3.96
N VAL A 156 16.67 -2.21 3.45
CA VAL A 156 17.56 -1.38 2.62
C VAL A 156 18.79 -0.93 3.40
N LEU A 157 18.64 -0.48 4.64
CA LEU A 157 19.76 -0.07 5.50
C LEU A 157 20.77 -1.20 5.74
N HIS A 158 20.30 -2.45 5.84
CA HIS A 158 21.17 -3.62 5.96
C HIS A 158 21.76 -4.08 4.61
N SER A 159 21.07 -3.82 3.51
CA SER A 159 21.41 -4.33 2.17
C SER A 159 22.26 -3.40 1.32
N VAL A 160 22.21 -2.10 1.59
CA VAL A 160 22.90 -1.07 0.81
C VAL A 160 23.87 -0.39 1.76
N HIS A 161 25.13 -0.85 1.76
CA HIS A 161 26.18 -0.08 2.43
C HIS A 161 26.40 1.23 1.67
N ALA A 162 26.63 2.31 2.42
CA ALA A 162 27.15 3.55 1.84
C ALA A 162 28.39 3.21 1.01
N ILE A 163 28.37 3.65 -0.25
CA ILE A 163 29.49 3.57 -1.20
C ILE A 163 30.73 4.21 -0.57
#